data_AF-A0A7X5DHX7-F1
#
_entry.id   AF-A0A7X5DHX7-F1
#
_cell.length_a   1.000
_cell.length_b   1.000
_cell.length_c   1.000
_cell.angle_alpha   90.00
_cell.angle_beta   90.00
_cell.angle_gamma   90.00
#
_symmetry.space_group_name_H-M   'P 1'
#
loop_
_entity.id
_entity.type
_entity.pdbx_description
1 polymer ?
#
loop_
_entity_poly.entity_id
_entity_poly.type
_entity_poly.pdbx_seq_one_letter_code
_entity_poly.pdbx_strand_id
1 'polypeptide(L)'
;MKKKSKANPRHPWEFYGLDKMRQKELTALMESGKYVSMLRSAANMANKQIAAYLIKSVTEKRSYDRLEFDNELGRIPCGRTDFYGIRRYFYHLFDLKLKKIIYLQSYNHRPADHVARASFHIHQEPVENRRRLA
;
A
#
# COMPACT_ATOMS: atom_id res chain seq x y z
N MET A 1 -1.33 19.13 24.42
CA MET A 1 -2.22 18.90 23.25
C MET A 1 -2.34 17.41 23.00
N LYS A 2 -3.51 16.78 23.20
CA LYS A 2 -3.72 15.37 22.83
C LYS A 2 -3.80 15.30 21.30
N LYS A 3 -2.82 14.69 20.62
CA LYS A 3 -2.93 14.38 19.19
C LYS A 3 -4.17 13.50 19.01
N LYS A 4 -5.17 13.94 18.24
CA LYS A 4 -6.25 13.07 17.78
C LYS A 4 -5.58 11.96 16.96
N SER A 5 -5.53 10.74 17.49
CA SER A 5 -5.09 9.57 16.73
C SER A 5 -6.05 9.40 15.57
N LYS A 6 -5.57 9.50 14.33
CA LYS A 6 -6.36 9.10 13.16
C LYS A 6 -6.78 7.64 13.39
N ALA A 7 -8.09 7.37 13.35
CA ALA A 7 -8.59 6.01 13.51
C ALA A 7 -7.95 5.10 12.46
N ASN A 8 -7.59 3.87 12.85
CA ASN A 8 -7.01 2.91 11.92
C ASN A 8 -8.00 2.64 10.75
N PRO A 9 -7.50 2.52 9.51
CA PRO A 9 -8.38 2.25 8.37
C PRO A 9 -8.99 0.85 8.53
N ARG A 10 -10.31 0.80 8.77
CA ARG A 10 -11.07 -0.46 8.99
C ARG A 10 -11.80 -0.95 7.73
N HIS A 11 -11.55 -0.33 6.58
CA HIS A 11 -12.21 -0.65 5.32
C HIS A 11 -12.05 -2.13 4.93
N PRO A 12 -13.06 -2.72 4.26
CA PRO A 12 -13.00 -4.08 3.76
C PRO A 12 -12.06 -4.19 2.54
N TRP A 13 -11.83 -5.39 2.02
CA TRP A 13 -10.88 -5.62 0.93
C TRP A 13 -11.31 -4.98 -0.40
N GLU A 14 -12.62 -4.98 -0.64
CA GLU A 14 -13.29 -4.47 -1.85
C GLU A 14 -13.09 -2.96 -1.99
N PHE A 15 -13.04 -2.23 -0.87
CA PHE A 15 -12.72 -0.80 -0.86
C PHE A 15 -11.34 -0.52 -1.48
N TYR A 16 -10.41 -1.45 -1.36
CA TYR A 16 -9.07 -1.33 -1.93
C TYR A 16 -8.94 -1.97 -3.32
N GLY A 17 -10.04 -2.51 -3.88
CA GLY A 17 -10.03 -3.26 -5.13
C GLY A 17 -9.26 -4.58 -5.06
N LEU A 18 -9.20 -5.22 -3.89
CA LEU A 18 -8.45 -6.46 -3.67
C LEU A 18 -9.38 -7.67 -3.57
N ASP A 19 -9.58 -8.39 -4.65
CA ASP A 19 -10.31 -9.66 -4.62
C ASP A 19 -9.49 -10.79 -3.96
N LYS A 20 -10.11 -11.96 -3.80
CA LYS A 20 -9.47 -13.13 -3.16
C LYS A 20 -8.27 -13.66 -3.96
N MET A 21 -8.30 -13.56 -5.30
CA MET A 21 -7.22 -14.05 -6.15
C MET A 21 -6.00 -13.16 -6.00
N ARG A 22 -6.20 -11.85 -6.06
CA ARG A 22 -5.16 -10.85 -5.87
C ARG A 22 -4.56 -10.93 -4.47
N GLN A 23 -5.38 -11.16 -3.44
CA GLN A 23 -4.86 -11.37 -2.07
C GLN A 23 -3.89 -12.57 -2.00
N LYS A 24 -4.21 -13.68 -2.67
CA LYS A 24 -3.34 -14.87 -2.74
C LYS A 24 -2.04 -14.56 -3.49
N GLU A 25 -2.13 -13.90 -4.64
CA GLU A 25 -0.97 -13.48 -5.43
C GLU A 25 -0.03 -12.60 -4.61
N LEU A 26 -0.57 -11.54 -3.98
CA LEU A 26 0.22 -10.62 -3.16
C LEU A 26 0.88 -11.37 -2.01
N THR A 27 0.15 -12.27 -1.34
CA THR A 27 0.70 -13.11 -0.26
C THR A 27 1.88 -13.94 -0.75
N ALA A 28 1.75 -14.63 -1.88
CA ALA A 28 2.85 -15.42 -2.46
C ALA A 28 4.06 -14.55 -2.84
N LEU A 29 3.84 -13.35 -3.38
CA LEU A 29 4.91 -12.41 -3.72
C LEU A 29 5.64 -11.89 -2.47
N MET A 30 4.90 -11.60 -1.39
CA MET A 30 5.48 -11.19 -0.11
C MET A 30 6.29 -12.32 0.53
N GLU A 31 5.80 -13.57 0.43
CA GLU A 31 6.48 -14.78 0.93
C GLU A 31 7.75 -15.11 0.13
N SER A 32 7.80 -14.79 -1.17
CA SER A 32 8.93 -15.13 -2.04
C SER A 32 10.27 -14.48 -1.64
N GLY A 33 10.26 -13.47 -0.76
CA GLY A 33 11.46 -12.71 -0.39
C GLY A 33 12.00 -11.77 -1.47
N LYS A 34 11.46 -11.80 -2.71
CA LYS A 34 11.92 -10.94 -3.82
C LYS A 34 11.72 -9.44 -3.56
N TYR A 35 10.72 -9.09 -2.75
CA TYR A 35 10.28 -7.70 -2.55
C TYR A 35 10.47 -7.20 -1.12
N VAL A 36 11.48 -7.70 -0.37
CA VAL A 36 11.69 -7.38 1.06
C VAL A 36 11.77 -5.87 1.34
N SER A 37 12.50 -5.10 0.52
CA SER A 37 12.59 -3.64 0.70
C SER A 37 11.22 -2.96 0.53
N MET A 38 10.46 -3.37 -0.48
CA MET A 38 9.10 -2.85 -0.72
C MET A 38 8.13 -3.25 0.39
N LEU A 39 8.23 -4.49 0.87
CA LEU A 39 7.45 -5.03 1.97
C LEU A 39 7.65 -4.19 3.24
N ARG A 40 8.92 -3.94 3.61
CA ARG A 40 9.28 -3.08 4.74
C ARG A 40 8.76 -1.66 4.57
N SER A 41 8.88 -1.10 3.37
CA SER A 41 8.38 0.24 3.06
C SER A 41 6.85 0.32 3.21
N ALA A 42 6.11 -0.64 2.65
CA ALA A 42 4.65 -0.70 2.75
C ALA A 42 4.16 -0.89 4.19
N ALA A 43 4.82 -1.75 4.97
CA ALA A 43 4.47 -1.98 6.38
C ALA A 43 4.67 -0.71 7.23
N ASN A 44 5.80 -0.02 7.04
CA ASN A 44 6.08 1.25 7.71
C ASN A 44 5.09 2.37 7.34
N MET A 45 4.66 2.41 6.08
CA MET A 45 3.62 3.35 5.63
C MET A 45 2.25 3.03 6.23
N ALA A 46 1.91 1.74 6.35
CA ALA A 46 0.65 1.31 6.92
C ALA A 46 0.53 1.69 8.39
N ASN A 47 1.51 1.29 9.21
CA ASN A 47 1.64 1.70 10.59
C ASN A 47 3.04 1.36 11.12
N LYS A 48 3.82 2.38 11.47
CA LYS A 48 5.20 2.23 11.97
C LYS A 48 5.29 1.37 13.24
N GLN A 49 4.34 1.48 14.16
CA GLN A 49 4.39 0.78 15.45
C GLN A 49 4.19 -0.72 15.30
N ILE A 50 3.37 -1.15 14.33
CA ILE A 50 3.09 -2.57 14.11
C ILE A 50 3.74 -3.16 12.85
N ALA A 51 4.61 -2.39 12.18
CA ALA A 51 5.21 -2.78 10.90
C ALA A 51 5.91 -4.15 10.97
N ALA A 52 6.65 -4.43 12.04
CA ALA A 52 7.32 -5.71 12.23
C ALA A 52 6.33 -6.88 12.35
N TYR A 53 5.23 -6.69 13.08
CA TYR A 53 4.17 -7.69 13.23
C TYR A 53 3.43 -7.95 11.91
N LEU A 54 3.20 -6.93 11.09
CA LEU A 54 2.58 -7.07 9.77
C LEU A 54 3.43 -7.93 8.85
N ILE A 55 4.74 -7.67 8.82
CA ILE A 55 5.70 -8.46 8.04
C ILE A 55 5.68 -9.91 8.53
N LYS A 56 5.86 -10.13 9.85
CA LYS A 56 5.88 -11.47 10.46
C LYS A 56 4.60 -12.25 10.19
N SER A 57 3.44 -11.59 10.25
CA SER A 57 2.13 -12.18 9.95
C SER A 57 2.02 -12.73 8.53
N VAL A 58 2.64 -12.07 7.55
CA VAL A 58 2.60 -12.54 6.17
C VAL A 58 3.70 -13.56 5.91
N THR A 59 4.94 -13.28 6.29
CA THR A 59 6.08 -14.16 6.00
C THR A 59 5.99 -15.50 6.74
N GLU A 60 5.41 -15.53 7.93
CA GLU A 60 5.26 -16.74 8.74
C GLU A 60 3.83 -17.30 8.77
N LYS A 61 2.91 -16.73 7.97
CA LYS A 61 1.48 -17.13 7.94
C LYS A 61 0.79 -17.13 9.30
N ARG A 62 1.22 -16.26 10.21
CA ARG A 62 0.63 -16.18 11.56
C ARG A 62 -0.58 -15.26 11.60
N SER A 63 -1.64 -15.74 12.25
CA SER A 63 -2.82 -14.94 12.61
C SER A 63 -2.50 -13.98 13.76
N TYR A 64 -3.39 -13.02 14.03
CA TYR A 64 -3.28 -12.14 15.20
C TYR A 64 -3.14 -12.96 16.48
N ASP A 65 -3.99 -13.97 16.68
CA ASP A 65 -3.99 -14.76 17.92
C ASP A 65 -2.66 -15.51 18.16
N ARG A 66 -1.95 -15.87 17.08
CA ARG A 66 -0.63 -16.51 17.15
C ARG A 66 0.55 -15.53 17.25
N LEU A 67 0.28 -14.24 17.04
CA LEU A 67 1.26 -13.15 17.10
C LEU A 67 1.03 -12.19 18.25
N GLU A 68 -0.12 -12.26 18.94
CA GLU A 68 -0.51 -11.28 19.95
C GLU A 68 0.59 -11.13 21.00
N PHE A 69 1.21 -12.26 21.37
CA PHE A 69 2.41 -12.32 22.19
C PHE A 69 3.52 -12.97 21.38
N ASP A 70 4.40 -12.13 20.84
CA ASP A 70 5.58 -12.58 20.12
C ASP A 70 6.80 -12.53 21.04
N ASN A 71 7.63 -13.58 21.04
CA ASN A 71 8.80 -13.66 21.92
C ASN A 71 9.87 -12.59 21.63
N GLU A 72 9.92 -12.07 20.40
CA GLU A 72 10.92 -11.07 19.98
C GLU A 72 10.35 -9.66 20.01
N LEU A 73 9.12 -9.49 19.55
CA LEU A 73 8.49 -8.17 19.40
C LEU A 73 7.68 -7.75 20.64
N GLY A 74 7.33 -8.70 21.50
CA GLY A 74 6.43 -8.50 22.63
C GLY A 74 4.96 -8.53 22.23
N ARG A 75 4.13 -7.80 22.98
CA ARG A 75 2.69 -7.74 22.74
C ARG A 75 2.34 -6.75 21.62
N ILE A 76 1.49 -7.16 20.67
CA ILE A 76 0.98 -6.25 19.63
C ILE A 76 0.31 -5.03 20.29
N PRO A 77 0.72 -3.79 19.96
CA PRO A 77 0.17 -2.57 20.56
C PRO A 77 -1.17 -2.12 19.92
N CYS A 78 -1.99 -3.06 19.45
CA CYS A 78 -3.34 -2.78 18.94
C CYS A 78 -4.24 -4.01 19.05
N GLY A 79 -5.55 -3.80 19.10
CA GLY A 79 -6.52 -4.90 19.13
C GLY A 79 -6.68 -5.62 17.79
N ARG A 80 -7.24 -6.84 17.82
CA ARG A 80 -7.48 -7.71 16.66
C ARG A 80 -8.13 -7.00 15.46
N THR A 81 -9.19 -6.24 15.69
CA THR A 81 -9.92 -5.53 14.63
C THR A 81 -9.05 -4.50 13.92
N ASP A 82 -8.25 -3.75 14.69
CA ASP A 82 -7.34 -2.74 14.15
C ASP A 82 -6.19 -3.39 13.40
N PHE A 83 -5.62 -4.46 13.95
CA PHE A 83 -4.58 -5.23 13.28
C PHE A 83 -5.02 -5.69 11.89
N TYR A 84 -6.20 -6.30 11.77
CA TYR A 84 -6.69 -6.75 10.46
C TYR A 84 -7.08 -5.59 9.52
N GLY A 85 -7.57 -4.47 10.05
CA GLY A 85 -7.78 -3.26 9.24
C GLY A 85 -6.48 -2.72 8.64
N ILE A 86 -5.44 -2.58 9.48
CA ILE A 86 -4.12 -2.14 9.06
C ILE A 86 -3.49 -3.17 8.10
N ARG A 87 -3.68 -4.47 8.34
CA ARG A 87 -3.19 -5.53 7.45
C ARG A 87 -3.80 -5.42 6.05
N ARG A 88 -5.09 -5.11 5.92
CA ARG A 88 -5.72 -4.85 4.61
C ARG A 88 -5.12 -3.63 3.92
N TYR A 89 -4.95 -2.53 4.66
CA TYR A 89 -4.33 -1.32 4.13
C TYR A 89 -2.88 -1.55 3.70
N PHE A 90 -2.13 -2.35 4.44
CA PHE A 90 -0.77 -2.78 4.10
C PHE A 90 -0.71 -3.53 2.77
N TYR A 91 -1.62 -4.49 2.54
CA TYR A 91 -1.71 -5.20 1.25
C TYR A 91 -1.98 -4.24 0.10
N HIS A 92 -2.90 -3.29 0.29
CA HIS A 92 -3.19 -2.26 -0.70
C HIS A 92 -1.97 -1.40 -1.03
N LEU A 93 -1.22 -0.94 -0.02
CA LEU A 93 0.00 -0.16 -0.21
C LEU A 93 1.09 -0.94 -0.95
N PHE A 94 1.23 -2.23 -0.65
CA PHE A 94 2.15 -3.11 -1.36
C PHE A 94 1.73 -3.30 -2.83
N ASP A 95 0.44 -3.52 -3.09
CA ASP A 95 -0.10 -3.64 -4.45
C ASP A 95 0.12 -2.37 -5.28
N LEU A 96 -0.11 -1.18 -4.71
CA LEU A 96 0.15 0.09 -5.38
C LEU A 96 1.64 0.25 -5.76
N LYS A 97 2.55 -0.09 -4.85
CA LYS A 97 3.99 -0.03 -5.12
C LYS A 97 4.39 -1.02 -6.21
N LEU A 98 3.84 -2.23 -6.18
CA LEU A 98 4.11 -3.26 -7.19
C LEU A 98 3.61 -2.80 -8.57
N LYS A 99 2.36 -2.31 -8.66
CA LYS A 99 1.79 -1.74 -9.90
C LYS A 99 2.63 -0.59 -10.43
N LYS A 100 3.11 0.31 -9.55
CA LYS A 100 3.99 1.42 -9.94
C LYS A 100 5.31 0.92 -10.54
N ILE A 101 5.92 -0.12 -9.98
CA ILE A 101 7.17 -0.70 -10.52
C ILE A 101 6.92 -1.35 -11.88
N ILE A 102 5.87 -2.16 -12.01
CA ILE A 102 5.51 -2.80 -13.28
C ILE A 102 5.24 -1.75 -14.36
N TYR A 103 4.52 -0.68 -14.01
CA TYR A 103 4.30 0.47 -14.88
C TYR A 103 5.62 1.13 -15.27
N LEU A 104 6.49 1.50 -14.33
CA LEU A 104 7.77 2.14 -14.68
C LEU A 104 8.67 1.23 -15.54
N GLN A 105 8.64 -0.09 -15.30
CA GLN A 105 9.37 -1.07 -16.09
C GLN A 105 8.84 -1.18 -17.53
N SER A 106 7.51 -1.14 -17.73
CA SER A 106 6.92 -1.19 -19.07
C SER A 106 7.18 0.07 -19.89
N TYR A 107 7.42 1.21 -19.24
CA TYR A 107 7.75 2.48 -19.91
C TYR A 107 9.23 2.59 -20.28
N ASN A 108 10.14 2.05 -19.46
CA ASN A 108 11.58 2.06 -19.75
C ASN A 108 11.99 1.16 -20.93
N HIS A 109 11.08 0.33 -21.46
CA HIS A 109 11.33 -0.55 -22.61
C HIS A 109 10.69 -0.06 -23.92
N ARG A 110 10.21 1.19 -23.97
CA ARG A 110 9.67 1.81 -25.19
C ARG A 110 10.73 2.80 -25.75
N PRO A 111 11.09 2.73 -27.05
CA PRO A 111 12.05 3.66 -27.64
C PRO A 111 11.60 5.12 -27.49
N ALA A 112 12.58 6.01 -27.37
CA ALA A 112 12.52 7.38 -26.82
C ALA A 112 11.69 8.41 -27.63
N ASP A 113 10.69 7.96 -28.38
CA ASP A 113 10.04 8.76 -29.43
C ASP A 113 8.83 9.54 -28.89
N HIS A 114 8.40 9.25 -27.65
CA HIS A 114 7.15 9.76 -27.07
C HIS A 114 7.30 10.49 -25.73
N VAL A 115 8.50 10.96 -25.40
CA VAL A 115 8.77 11.67 -24.12
C VAL A 115 7.99 13.00 -24.00
N ALA A 116 7.40 13.50 -25.08
CA ALA A 116 6.67 14.77 -25.09
C ALA A 116 5.24 14.73 -24.52
N ARG A 117 4.64 13.57 -24.20
CA ARG A 117 3.17 13.47 -23.99
C ARG A 117 2.69 13.17 -22.57
N ALA A 118 3.60 13.06 -21.60
CA ALA A 118 3.26 12.75 -20.21
C ALA A 118 3.66 13.85 -19.22
N SER A 119 3.66 15.12 -19.66
CA SER A 119 3.30 16.23 -18.77
C SER A 119 1.84 16.03 -18.37
N PHE A 120 1.67 15.18 -17.36
CA PHE A 120 0.41 14.87 -16.71
C PHE A 120 -0.31 16.17 -16.35
N HIS A 121 -1.54 16.28 -16.83
CA HIS A 121 -2.60 17.19 -16.39
C HIS A 121 -2.55 17.48 -14.89
N ILE A 122 -1.93 18.60 -14.52
CA ILE A 122 -2.24 19.34 -13.30
C ILE A 122 -2.63 20.73 -13.81
N HIS A 123 -3.91 21.08 -13.62
CA HIS A 123 -4.64 22.26 -14.13
C HIS A 123 -5.03 22.26 -15.62
N GLN A 124 -6.18 21.66 -15.94
CA GLN A 124 -7.05 22.25 -16.97
C GLN A 124 -7.84 23.39 -16.32
N GLU A 125 -7.38 24.63 -16.52
CA GLU A 125 -8.25 25.80 -16.46
C GLU A 125 -9.13 25.83 -17.72
N PRO A 126 -10.45 25.98 -17.63
CA PRO A 126 -11.33 25.97 -18.80
C PRO A 126 -11.08 27.17 -19.72
N VAL A 127 -10.93 26.90 -21.02
CA VAL A 127 -10.70 27.88 -22.10
C VAL A 127 -11.99 28.61 -22.48
N GLU A 128 -12.77 29.07 -21.50
CA GLU A 128 -14.03 29.78 -21.79
C GLU A 128 -13.92 31.30 -21.60
N ASN A 129 -12.74 31.83 -21.20
CA ASN A 129 -12.61 33.25 -20.82
C ASN A 129 -11.59 34.06 -21.64
N ARG A 130 -11.34 33.71 -22.92
CA ARG A 130 -10.47 34.51 -23.84
C ARG A 130 -11.18 35.00 -25.10
N ARG A 131 -12.49 35.25 -25.05
CA ARG A 131 -13.24 35.86 -26.17
C ARG A 131 -14.30 36.88 -25.74
N ARG A 132 -14.02 37.70 -24.72
CA ARG A 132 -14.71 38.99 -24.53
C ARG A 132 -13.66 40.02 -24.09
N LEU A 133 -13.74 41.22 -24.69
CA LEU A 133 -12.75 42.30 -24.73
C LEU A 133 -11.79 42.21 -25.94
N ALA A 134 -12.40 42.24 -27.13
CA ALA A 134 -12.01 43.21 -28.14
C ALA A 134 -12.74 44.53 -27.83
#